data_AF-E9DXZ1-F1
#
_entry.id   AF-E9DXZ1-F1
#
_cell.length_a   1.000
_cell.length_b   1.000
_cell.length_c   1.000
_cell.angle_alpha   90.00
_cell.angle_beta   90.00
_cell.angle_gamma   90.00
#
_symmetry.space_group_name_H-M   'P 1'
#
loop_
_entity.id
_entity.type
_entity.pdbx_description
1 polymer ?
#
loop_
_entity_poly.entity_id
_entity_poly.type
_entity_poly.pdbx_seq_one_letter_code
_entity_poly.pdbx_strand_id
1 'polypeptide(L)'
;MASTEKDPETIAFARTLSNVPWCEDYEKMISGVLYDAQAKELVDGRFRARRLMHKYNNHFPDDATPDSLLADREAMLQSTFGKVGKGAFIEPPINIDYGCNITIGDNFYSNFKYLPSLRHPGFVG
;
A
#
# COMPACT_ATOMS: atom_id res chain seq x y z
N MET A 1 -13.74 -18.56 7.27
CA MET A 1 -12.96 -19.66 6.69
C MET A 1 -12.28 -19.14 5.44
N ALA A 2 -11.05 -19.56 5.15
CA ALA A 2 -10.38 -19.18 3.91
C ALA A 2 -11.18 -19.68 2.70
N SER A 3 -11.18 -18.90 1.61
CA SER A 3 -11.71 -19.35 0.32
C SER A 3 -10.89 -20.53 -0.21
N THR A 4 -11.53 -21.41 -0.98
CA THR A 4 -10.86 -22.52 -1.66
C THR A 4 -10.42 -22.16 -3.07
N GLU A 5 -10.96 -21.08 -3.64
CA GLU A 5 -10.75 -20.68 -5.03
C GLU A 5 -10.33 -19.21 -5.13
N LYS A 6 -9.49 -18.92 -6.13
CA LYS A 6 -9.10 -17.56 -6.47
C LYS A 6 -10.30 -16.81 -7.03
N ASP A 7 -10.41 -15.53 -6.70
CA ASP A 7 -11.44 -14.61 -7.18
C ASP A 7 -10.92 -13.84 -8.40
N PRO A 8 -11.44 -14.13 -9.62
CA PRO A 8 -11.02 -13.46 -10.84
C PRO A 8 -11.32 -11.97 -10.85
N GLU A 9 -12.38 -11.51 -10.18
CA GLU A 9 -12.75 -10.09 -10.14
C GLU A 9 -11.76 -9.31 -9.30
N THR A 10 -11.40 -9.82 -8.12
CA THR A 10 -10.37 -9.23 -7.26
C THR A 10 -9.01 -9.21 -7.96
N ILE A 11 -8.65 -10.27 -8.68
CA ILE A 11 -7.41 -10.30 -9.46
C ILE A 11 -7.45 -9.26 -10.58
N ALA A 12 -8.55 -9.16 -11.32
CA ALA A 12 -8.72 -8.18 -12.39
C ALA A 12 -8.63 -6.75 -11.86
N PHE A 13 -9.22 -6.45 -10.69
CA PHE A 13 -9.06 -5.17 -10.03
C PHE A 13 -7.61 -4.91 -9.63
N ALA A 14 -6.93 -5.87 -9.00
CA ALA A 14 -5.53 -5.73 -8.60
C ALA A 14 -4.60 -5.48 -9.80
N ARG A 15 -4.93 -5.98 -11.01
CA ARG A 15 -4.20 -5.67 -12.26
C ARG A 15 -4.24 -4.19 -12.66
N THR A 16 -5.19 -3.42 -12.12
CA THR A 16 -5.24 -1.96 -12.30
C THR A 16 -4.35 -1.20 -11.31
N LEU A 17 -3.81 -1.88 -10.30
CA LEU A 17 -2.99 -1.28 -9.25
C LEU A 17 -1.50 -1.31 -9.59
N SER A 18 -0.79 -0.28 -9.14
CA SER A 18 0.66 -0.17 -9.25
C SER A 18 1.38 -0.92 -8.12
N ASN A 19 2.68 -1.19 -8.32
CA ASN A 19 3.58 -1.70 -7.28
C ASN A 19 3.26 -3.09 -6.72
N VAL A 20 2.35 -3.82 -7.35
CA VAL A 20 1.89 -5.15 -6.94
C VAL A 20 2.99 -6.21 -7.08
N PRO A 21 3.31 -6.98 -6.03
CA PRO A 21 4.24 -8.11 -6.09
C PRO A 21 3.54 -9.34 -6.70
N TRP A 22 3.36 -9.35 -8.02
CA TRP A 22 2.66 -10.44 -8.71
C TRP A 22 3.34 -11.79 -8.54
N CYS A 23 2.64 -12.71 -7.89
CA CYS A 23 2.97 -14.14 -7.83
C CYS A 23 1.70 -14.95 -7.51
N GLU A 24 1.83 -16.28 -7.58
CA GLU A 24 0.75 -17.21 -7.25
C GLU A 24 0.18 -16.97 -5.84
N ASP A 25 1.05 -16.77 -4.85
CA ASP A 25 0.65 -16.53 -3.46
C ASP A 25 0.06 -15.13 -3.24
N TYR A 26 0.42 -14.14 -4.05
CA TYR A 26 -0.24 -12.84 -4.02
C TYR A 26 -1.68 -12.94 -4.51
N GLU A 27 -1.92 -13.66 -5.61
CA GLU A 27 -3.28 -13.89 -6.14
C GLU A 27 -4.14 -14.64 -5.10
N LYS A 28 -3.59 -15.69 -4.49
CA LYS A 28 -4.26 -16.41 -3.38
C LYS A 28 -4.55 -15.47 -2.21
N MET A 29 -3.56 -14.67 -1.80
CA MET A 29 -3.69 -13.70 -0.71
C MET A 29 -4.86 -12.74 -0.93
N ILE A 30 -4.91 -12.05 -2.07
CA ILE A 30 -5.98 -11.07 -2.34
C ILE A 30 -7.35 -11.74 -2.50
N SER A 31 -7.39 -13.00 -2.95
CA SER A 31 -8.62 -13.79 -3.06
C SER A 31 -9.06 -14.45 -1.75
N GLY A 32 -8.35 -14.25 -0.63
CA GLY A 32 -8.68 -14.88 0.64
C GLY A 32 -8.44 -16.39 0.69
N VAL A 33 -7.65 -16.93 -0.24
CA VAL A 33 -7.20 -18.32 -0.28
C VAL A 33 -5.93 -18.47 0.56
N LEU A 34 -5.74 -19.64 1.19
CA LEU A 34 -4.49 -19.93 1.92
C LEU A 34 -3.28 -19.77 0.98
N TYR A 35 -2.28 -19.02 1.43
CA TYR A 35 -1.10 -18.66 0.65
C TYR A 35 0.17 -18.79 1.47
N ASP A 36 1.32 -18.93 0.82
CA ASP A 36 2.62 -18.87 1.47
C ASP A 36 3.07 -17.40 1.65
N ALA A 37 2.95 -16.89 2.87
CA ALA A 37 3.42 -15.55 3.18
C ALA A 37 4.95 -15.39 3.03
N GLN A 38 5.74 -16.47 3.02
CA GLN A 38 7.19 -16.45 2.81
C GLN A 38 7.58 -16.50 1.33
N ALA A 39 6.63 -16.56 0.40
CA ALA A 39 6.90 -16.43 -1.02
C ALA A 39 7.76 -15.19 -1.31
N LYS A 40 8.79 -15.37 -2.14
CA LYS A 40 9.87 -14.39 -2.34
C LYS A 40 9.33 -13.00 -2.71
N GLU A 41 8.38 -12.94 -3.63
CA GLU A 41 7.78 -11.69 -4.12
C GLU A 41 7.00 -10.96 -3.01
N LEU A 42 6.34 -11.71 -2.12
CA LEU A 42 5.63 -11.15 -0.98
C LEU A 42 6.61 -10.62 0.08
N VAL A 43 7.69 -11.35 0.35
CA VAL A 43 8.78 -10.89 1.22
C VAL A 43 9.41 -9.59 0.69
N ASP A 44 9.74 -9.57 -0.60
CA ASP A 44 10.32 -8.40 -1.28
C ASP A 44 9.34 -7.21 -1.26
N GLY A 45 8.05 -7.47 -1.49
CA GLY A 45 6.97 -6.49 -1.37
C GLY A 45 6.92 -5.84 0.02
N ARG A 46 6.92 -6.64 1.09
CA ARG A 46 6.95 -6.12 2.46
C ARG A 46 8.23 -5.38 2.78
N PHE A 47 9.37 -5.85 2.27
CA PHE A 47 10.65 -5.16 2.46
C PHE A 47 10.67 -3.78 1.80
N ARG A 48 10.13 -3.65 0.58
CA ARG A 48 9.94 -2.35 -0.09
C ARG A 48 9.06 -1.41 0.74
N ALA A 49 7.93 -1.91 1.24
CA ALA A 49 7.03 -1.14 2.10
C ALA A 49 7.72 -0.66 3.38
N ARG A 50 8.52 -1.52 4.04
CA ARG A 50 9.32 -1.15 5.22
C ARG A 50 10.34 -0.05 4.95
N ARG A 51 11.04 -0.14 3.81
CA ARG A 51 11.98 0.92 3.37
C ARG A 51 11.25 2.23 3.15
N LEU A 52 10.07 2.20 2.51
CA LEU A 52 9.24 3.38 2.33
C LEU A 52 8.84 3.97 3.68
N MET A 53 8.24 3.16 4.58
CA MET A 53 7.81 3.63 5.89
C MET A 53 8.93 4.32 6.64
N HIS A 54 10.13 3.72 6.66
CA HIS A 54 11.28 4.33 7.30
C HIS A 54 11.64 5.67 6.67
N LYS A 55 11.71 5.75 5.33
CA LYS A 55 12.01 7.00 4.62
C LYS A 55 10.93 8.05 4.89
N TYR A 56 9.67 7.73 4.63
CA TYR A 56 8.53 8.64 4.77
C TYR A 56 8.40 9.19 6.18
N ASN A 57 8.52 8.32 7.20
CA ASN A 57 8.33 8.71 8.60
C ASN A 57 9.45 9.60 9.14
N ASN A 58 10.62 9.63 8.48
CA ASN A 58 11.77 10.44 8.86
C ASN A 58 12.10 11.53 7.82
N HIS A 59 11.28 11.69 6.77
CA HIS A 59 11.57 12.66 5.71
C HIS A 59 11.15 14.06 6.13
N PHE A 60 12.15 14.87 6.45
CA PHE A 60 12.04 16.30 6.71
C PHE A 60 13.36 17.00 6.37
N PRO A 61 13.59 17.41 5.11
CA PRO A 61 14.78 18.15 4.71
C PRO A 61 14.91 19.51 5.42
N ASP A 62 16.14 19.97 5.66
CA ASP A 62 16.41 21.24 6.36
C ASP A 62 15.93 22.48 5.58
N ASP A 63 15.92 22.40 4.24
CA ASP A 63 15.45 23.43 3.32
C ASP A 63 13.99 23.24 2.90
N ALA A 64 13.24 22.36 3.58
CA ALA A 64 11.87 22.05 3.22
C ALA A 64 10.94 23.27 3.35
N THR A 65 10.12 23.48 2.33
CA THR A 65 8.92 24.32 2.38
C THR A 65 7.68 23.42 2.51
N PRO A 66 6.52 23.95 2.90
CA PRO A 66 5.28 23.16 2.91
C PRO A 66 4.99 22.46 1.57
N ASP A 67 5.23 23.16 0.46
CA ASP A 67 4.98 22.64 -0.89
C ASP A 67 6.00 21.58 -1.30
N SER A 68 7.29 21.76 -0.99
CA SER A 68 8.32 20.76 -1.32
C SER A 68 8.15 19.49 -0.50
N LEU A 69 7.80 19.63 0.79
CA LEU A 69 7.55 18.49 1.67
C LEU A 69 6.32 17.69 1.23
N LEU A 70 5.25 18.38 0.81
CA LEU A 70 4.05 17.77 0.25
C LEU A 70 4.37 17.00 -1.03
N ALA A 71 5.09 17.62 -1.97
CA ALA A 71 5.47 17.00 -3.23
C ALA A 71 6.36 15.76 -3.04
N ASP A 72 7.36 15.84 -2.17
CA ASP A 72 8.25 14.72 -1.85
C ASP A 72 7.47 13.54 -1.26
N ARG A 73 6.57 13.82 -0.33
CA ARG A 73 5.74 12.80 0.33
C ARG A 73 4.73 12.20 -0.63
N GLU A 74 4.08 12.98 -1.49
CA GLU A 74 3.19 12.46 -2.53
C GLU A 74 3.95 11.51 -3.47
N ALA A 75 5.14 11.90 -3.93
CA ALA A 75 5.98 11.05 -4.78
C ALA A 75 6.39 9.74 -4.08
N MET A 76 6.68 9.80 -2.77
CA MET A 76 6.92 8.59 -1.98
C MET A 76 5.70 7.68 -1.93
N LEU A 77 4.50 8.22 -1.67
CA LEU A 77 3.26 7.43 -1.66
C LEU A 77 3.02 6.78 -3.03
N GLN A 78 3.18 7.54 -4.13
CA GLN A 78 3.03 7.04 -5.51
C GLN A 78 4.00 5.88 -5.83
N SER A 79 5.20 5.88 -5.23
CA SER A 79 6.19 4.83 -5.45
C SER A 79 5.84 3.46 -4.82
N THR A 80 4.82 3.40 -3.96
CA THR A 80 4.48 2.16 -3.22
C THR A 80 2.99 1.84 -3.21
N PHE A 81 2.10 2.83 -3.24
CA PHE A 81 0.65 2.60 -3.21
C PHE A 81 0.14 2.09 -4.55
N GLY A 82 -1.02 1.43 -4.54
CA GLY A 82 -1.66 0.92 -5.75
C GLY A 82 -2.18 2.03 -6.65
N LYS A 83 -2.76 3.07 -6.04
CA LYS A 83 -3.21 4.28 -6.74
C LYS A 83 -3.16 5.47 -5.78
N VAL A 84 -2.67 6.61 -6.28
CA VAL A 84 -2.61 7.86 -5.53
C VAL A 84 -3.13 8.99 -6.41
N GLY A 85 -4.19 9.67 -5.95
CA GLY A 85 -4.68 10.90 -6.56
C GLY A 85 -3.77 12.09 -6.25
N LYS A 86 -4.02 13.21 -6.93
CA LYS A 86 -3.24 14.45 -6.77
C LYS A 86 -3.50 15.09 -5.42
N GLY A 87 -2.48 15.70 -4.81
CA GLY A 87 -2.61 16.43 -3.55
C GLY A 87 -2.87 15.51 -2.35
N ALA A 88 -2.38 14.27 -2.42
CA ALA A 88 -2.53 13.30 -1.35
C ALA A 88 -1.48 13.51 -0.26
N PHE A 89 -1.93 13.59 0.99
CA PHE A 89 -1.07 13.76 2.14
C PHE A 89 -1.52 12.91 3.33
N ILE A 90 -0.54 12.24 3.94
CA ILE A 90 -0.75 11.46 5.15
C ILE A 90 0.25 11.94 6.18
N GLU A 91 -0.23 12.39 7.33
CA GLU A 91 0.65 12.76 8.43
C GLU A 91 1.44 11.53 8.91
N PRO A 92 2.78 11.60 8.98
CA PRO A 92 3.58 10.54 9.58
C PRO A 92 3.23 10.31 11.07
N PRO A 93 3.41 9.09 11.61
CA PRO A 93 3.96 7.93 10.93
C PRO A 93 2.90 7.13 10.17
N ILE A 94 3.30 6.59 9.02
CA ILE A 94 2.55 5.55 8.29
C ILE A 94 3.06 4.16 8.67
N ASN A 95 2.12 3.21 8.78
CA ASN A 95 2.40 1.79 9.02
C ASN A 95 1.57 0.95 8.04
N ILE A 96 2.24 0.24 7.13
CA ILE A 96 1.66 -0.53 6.02
C ILE A 96 2.42 -1.84 5.79
N ASP A 97 1.73 -2.88 5.33
CA ASP A 97 2.37 -4.16 5.00
C ASP A 97 2.97 -4.20 3.60
N TYR A 98 2.21 -3.77 2.58
CA TYR A 98 2.63 -3.79 1.17
C TYR A 98 2.46 -2.45 0.45
N GLY A 99 1.46 -1.66 0.84
CA GLY A 99 1.07 -0.42 0.16
C GLY A 99 0.34 -0.61 -1.18
N CYS A 100 0.71 -1.60 -2.01
CA CYS A 100 0.12 -1.82 -3.33
C CYS A 100 -1.40 -2.05 -3.34
N ASN A 101 -1.97 -2.51 -2.23
CA ASN A 101 -3.42 -2.70 -2.10
C ASN A 101 -4.16 -1.40 -1.77
N ILE A 102 -3.44 -0.34 -1.36
CA ILE A 102 -4.00 0.94 -0.94
C ILE A 102 -4.27 1.81 -2.15
N THR A 103 -5.49 2.33 -2.22
CA THR A 103 -5.90 3.34 -3.20
C THR A 103 -6.39 4.59 -2.47
N ILE A 104 -5.89 5.75 -2.87
CA ILE A 104 -6.32 7.06 -2.35
C ILE A 104 -6.71 7.97 -3.50
N GLY A 105 -7.77 8.76 -3.30
CA GLY A 105 -8.30 9.71 -4.28
C GLY A 105 -7.57 11.05 -4.26
N ASP A 106 -8.07 11.99 -5.06
CA ASP A 106 -7.55 13.36 -5.10
C ASP A 106 -7.85 14.11 -3.80
N ASN A 107 -6.95 15.00 -3.38
CA ASN A 107 -7.03 15.82 -2.17
C ASN A 107 -7.27 15.01 -0.89
N PHE A 108 -6.78 13.77 -0.85
CA PHE A 108 -6.87 12.93 0.33
C PHE A 108 -5.97 13.47 1.43
N TYR A 109 -6.55 13.78 2.58
CA TYR A 109 -5.81 14.11 3.79
C TYR A 109 -6.09 13.07 4.86
N SER A 110 -5.02 12.63 5.53
CA SER A 110 -5.14 11.77 6.71
C SER A 110 -4.28 12.27 7.85
N ASN A 111 -4.91 12.40 9.01
CA ASN A 111 -4.28 12.93 10.22
C ASN A 111 -3.42 11.86 10.94
N PHE A 112 -2.63 12.28 11.93
CA PHE A 112 -1.74 11.43 12.70
C PHE A 112 -2.42 10.13 13.18
N LYS A 113 -1.67 9.01 13.13
CA LYS A 113 -2.12 7.67 13.57
C LYS A 113 -3.25 7.06 12.73
N TYR A 114 -3.30 7.39 11.44
CA TYR A 114 -4.15 6.64 10.52
C TYR A 114 -3.56 5.28 10.21
N LEU A 115 -4.35 4.23 10.45
CA LEU A 115 -4.08 2.86 10.00
C LEU A 115 -4.99 2.59 8.80
N PRO A 116 -4.51 2.74 7.55
CA PRO A 116 -5.24 2.27 6.38
C PRO A 116 -5.28 0.74 6.39
N SER A 117 -6.29 0.15 7.02
CA SER A 117 -6.68 -1.23 6.75
C SER A 117 -7.65 -1.21 5.57
N LEU A 118 -7.32 -1.88 4.45
CA LEU A 118 -8.36 -2.22 3.49
C LEU A 118 -9.39 -3.09 4.20
N ARG A 119 -10.62 -2.57 4.32
CA ARG A 119 -11.80 -3.40 4.53
C ARG A 119 -12.50 -3.50 3.19
N HIS A 120 -12.16 -4.52 2.41
CA HIS A 120 -13.19 -5.14 1.59
C HIS A 120 -14.07 -5.95 2.56
N PRO A 121 -15.41 -5.87 2.52
CA PRO A 121 -16.26 -6.77 3.28
C PRO A 121 -15.89 -8.21 2.91
N GLY A 122 -15.20 -8.94 3.80
CA GLY A 122 -14.73 -10.31 3.55
C GLY A 122 -13.43 -10.73 4.26
N PHE A 123 -12.59 -9.80 4.73
CA PHE A 123 -11.33 -10.16 5.40
C PHE A 123 -11.48 -10.28 6.92
N VAL A 124 -11.23 -11.47 7.46
CA VAL A 124 -10.98 -11.74 8.88
C VAL A 124 -9.47 -11.93 9.01
N GLY A 125 -8.84 -11.16 9.91
CA GLY A 125 -7.42 -11.28 10.23
C GLY A 125 -7.05 -12.55 10.98
#